data_AF-A0A1Y2SGD7-F1
#
_entry.id   AF-A0A1Y2SGD7-F1
#
_cell.length_a   1.000
_cell.length_b   1.000
_cell.length_c   1.000
_cell.angle_alpha   90.00
_cell.angle_beta   90.00
_cell.angle_gamma   90.00
#
_symmetry.space_group_name_H-M   'P 1'
#
loop_
_entity.id
_entity.type
_entity.pdbx_description
1 polymer ?
#
loop_
_entity_poly.entity_id
_entity_poly.type
_entity_poly.pdbx_seq_one_letter_code
_entity_poly.pdbx_strand_id
1 'polypeptide(L)'
;MQFDNFSSPRSLRFAAAVSAKNALLYEPHIEQLTKYVEGLKIKYPDWQFPYFDPHDGGQRADILFLLEKPGPKTSPERGGSGFISRDNNDATAEAIFNFTNAAGIPRKRTVLWNTIPGWNGTIKMTSAENKAGLSELANLLALLPNLSTVVLVGRKAEKAFPLLEQKPVKIIVSAHPSPKVRATNRSMWDSITDRWLLAIN
;
A
#
# COMPACT_ATOMS: atom_id res chain seq x y z
N MET A 1 4.77 20.68 18.97
CA MET A 1 3.33 20.34 18.85
C MET A 1 2.78 20.96 17.57
N GLN A 2 2.86 20.28 16.42
CA GLN A 2 2.06 20.57 15.20
C GLN A 2 2.21 19.53 14.06
N PHE A 3 2.66 18.30 14.34
CA PHE A 3 2.93 17.30 13.29
C PHE A 3 1.71 16.48 12.85
N ASP A 4 0.59 16.52 13.59
CA ASP A 4 -0.60 15.72 13.26
C ASP A 4 -1.50 16.33 12.16
N ASN A 5 -1.21 17.56 11.70
CA ASN A 5 -2.12 18.27 10.79
C ASN A 5 -2.09 17.78 9.32
N PHE A 6 -1.20 16.84 8.98
CA PHE A 6 -1.00 16.33 7.62
C PHE A 6 -1.31 14.83 7.45
N SER A 7 -2.05 14.24 8.40
CA SER A 7 -2.47 12.84 8.37
C SER A 7 -3.99 12.73 8.27
N SER A 8 -4.54 13.06 7.10
CA SER A 8 -5.98 12.94 6.82
C SER A 8 -6.24 12.56 5.36
N PRO A 9 -7.46 12.10 5.01
CA PRO A 9 -7.83 11.83 3.63
C PRO A 9 -7.52 13.02 2.74
N ARG A 10 -6.92 12.75 1.58
CA ARG A 10 -6.60 13.75 0.55
C ARG A 10 -5.66 14.87 0.97
N SER A 11 -5.02 14.79 2.14
CA SER A 11 -4.08 15.82 2.63
C SER A 11 -2.85 15.97 1.73
N LEU A 12 -2.46 14.91 1.00
CA LEU A 12 -1.33 14.97 0.05
C LEU A 12 -1.62 15.73 -1.25
N ARG A 13 -2.78 16.40 -1.35
CA ARG A 13 -2.97 17.48 -2.33
C ARG A 13 -2.13 18.73 -2.04
N PHE A 14 -1.69 18.89 -0.79
CA PHE A 14 -0.91 20.05 -0.36
C PHE A 14 0.59 19.74 -0.38
N ALA A 15 1.37 20.61 -1.03
CA ALA A 15 2.83 20.45 -1.11
C ALA A 15 3.50 20.40 0.27
N ALA A 16 2.99 21.15 1.25
CA ALA A 16 3.49 21.12 2.63
C ALA A 16 3.36 19.73 3.28
N ALA A 17 2.24 19.02 3.03
CA ALA A 17 2.04 17.66 3.53
C ALA A 17 3.00 16.66 2.88
N VAL A 18 3.25 16.80 1.57
CA VAL A 18 4.23 15.99 0.84
C VAL A 18 5.65 16.26 1.35
N SER A 19 6.02 17.52 1.53
CA SER A 19 7.33 17.92 2.08
C SER A 19 7.54 17.39 3.50
N ALA A 20 6.53 17.48 4.36
CA ALA A 20 6.57 16.92 5.71
C ALA A 20 6.80 15.39 5.69
N LYS A 21 6.14 14.65 4.79
CA LYS A 21 6.38 13.20 4.64
C LYS A 21 7.78 12.90 4.11
N ASN A 22 8.27 13.65 3.13
CA ASN A 22 9.63 13.45 2.60
C ASN A 22 10.70 13.60 3.69
N ALA A 23 10.52 14.53 4.63
CA ALA A 23 11.45 14.71 5.75
C ALA A 23 11.56 13.48 6.67
N LEU A 24 10.59 12.55 6.60
CA LEU A 24 10.52 11.37 7.47
C LEU A 24 11.01 10.08 6.79
N LEU A 25 11.46 10.13 5.52
CA LEU A 25 11.82 8.94 4.73
C LEU A 25 12.98 8.10 5.32
N TYR A 26 13.78 8.67 6.21
CA TYR A 26 14.91 7.98 6.84
C TYR A 26 14.76 7.86 8.36
N GLU A 27 13.54 8.02 8.88
CA GLU A 27 13.25 7.67 10.27
C GLU A 27 13.50 6.16 10.52
N PRO A 28 13.94 5.75 11.74
CA PRO A 28 14.41 4.40 11.98
C PRO A 28 13.44 3.27 11.62
N HIS A 29 12.12 3.50 11.70
CA HIS A 29 11.13 2.46 11.36
C HIS A 29 10.87 2.31 9.86
N ILE A 30 11.26 3.28 9.03
CA ILE A 30 10.92 3.33 7.60
C ILE A 30 12.16 3.27 6.70
N GLU A 31 13.35 3.61 7.22
CA GLU A 31 14.59 3.75 6.46
C GLU A 31 14.88 2.55 5.52
N GLN A 32 14.74 1.32 6.01
CA GLN A 32 15.00 0.12 5.20
C GLN A 32 13.99 -0.07 4.07
N LEU A 33 12.73 0.33 4.28
CA LEU A 33 11.72 0.31 3.22
C LEU A 33 11.98 1.40 2.18
N THR A 34 12.49 2.55 2.59
CA THR A 34 12.95 3.61 1.68
C THR A 34 14.11 3.13 0.81
N LYS A 35 15.14 2.52 1.42
CA LYS A 35 16.29 1.94 0.71
C LYS A 35 15.86 0.83 -0.28
N TYR A 36 14.89 0.02 0.10
CA TYR A 36 14.30 -0.98 -0.81
C TYR A 36 13.66 -0.33 -2.05
N VAL A 37 12.90 0.74 -1.87
CA VAL A 37 12.30 1.49 -3.00
C VAL A 37 13.38 2.15 -3.87
N GLU A 38 14.43 2.68 -3.29
CA GLU A 38 15.58 3.23 -4.04
C GLU A 38 16.27 2.14 -4.88
N GLY A 39 16.44 0.94 -4.33
CA GLY A 39 16.94 -0.21 -5.07
C GLY A 39 16.07 -0.58 -6.27
N LEU A 40 14.73 -0.53 -6.11
CA LEU A 40 13.80 -0.74 -7.23
C LEU A 40 13.96 0.32 -8.32
N LYS A 41 14.13 1.59 -7.95
CA LYS A 41 14.34 2.69 -8.91
C LYS A 41 15.64 2.52 -9.70
N ILE A 42 16.71 2.05 -9.06
CA ILE A 42 17.99 1.75 -9.72
C ILE A 42 17.83 0.55 -10.68
N LYS A 43 17.14 -0.51 -10.22
CA LYS A 43 16.95 -1.73 -10.98
C LYS A 43 16.03 -1.56 -12.20
N TYR A 44 15.06 -0.66 -12.10
CA TYR A 44 14.04 -0.42 -13.13
C TYR A 44 13.88 1.09 -13.40
N PRO A 45 14.85 1.73 -14.08
CA PRO A 45 14.89 3.19 -14.24
C PRO A 45 13.70 3.76 -15.03
N ASP A 46 13.10 2.97 -15.92
CA ASP A 46 11.94 3.38 -16.73
C ASP A 46 10.60 3.28 -15.97
N TRP A 47 10.63 2.83 -14.71
CA TRP A 47 9.45 2.60 -13.88
C TRP A 47 9.39 3.58 -12.72
N GLN A 48 8.17 3.89 -12.29
CA GLN A 48 7.92 4.83 -11.20
C GLN A 48 7.48 4.07 -9.95
N PHE A 49 8.27 4.17 -8.87
CA PHE A 49 8.01 3.49 -7.60
C PHE A 49 7.68 4.51 -6.50
N PRO A 50 6.50 4.40 -5.86
CA PRO A 50 6.17 5.23 -4.72
C PRO A 50 6.94 4.76 -3.48
N TYR A 51 7.34 5.70 -2.63
CA TYR A 51 7.80 5.38 -1.29
C TYR A 51 6.66 4.88 -0.40
N PHE A 52 7.00 4.08 0.60
CA PHE A 52 6.07 3.76 1.68
C PHE A 52 5.72 5.02 2.47
N ASP A 53 4.53 5.04 3.06
CA ASP A 53 4.09 6.16 3.90
C ASP A 53 4.81 6.17 5.26
N PRO A 54 5.60 7.20 5.61
CA PRO A 54 6.29 7.25 6.90
C PRO A 54 5.35 7.38 8.12
N HIS A 55 4.10 7.80 7.92
CA HIS A 55 3.09 7.82 8.98
C HIS A 55 2.56 6.42 9.33
N ASP A 56 2.75 5.43 8.46
CA ASP A 56 2.41 4.03 8.73
C ASP A 56 3.44 3.37 9.67
N GLY A 57 3.30 2.07 9.91
CA GLY A 57 4.14 1.33 10.88
C GLY A 57 5.57 1.05 10.41
N GLY A 58 5.83 1.13 9.10
CA GLY A 58 7.09 0.72 8.50
C GLY A 58 7.44 -0.72 8.89
N GLN A 59 8.68 -0.98 9.29
CA GLN A 59 9.14 -2.31 9.74
C GLN A 59 8.50 -2.78 11.04
N ARG A 60 7.83 -1.89 11.79
CA ARG A 60 7.09 -2.25 13.01
C ARG A 60 5.67 -2.73 12.72
N ALA A 61 5.21 -2.63 11.47
CA ALA A 61 3.89 -3.10 11.08
C ALA A 61 3.79 -4.63 11.18
N ASP A 62 2.65 -5.09 11.66
CA ASP A 62 2.28 -6.51 11.71
C ASP A 62 1.19 -6.87 10.69
N ILE A 63 0.63 -5.87 9.99
CA ILE A 63 -0.38 -6.03 8.94
C ILE A 63 0.11 -5.40 7.63
N LEU A 64 0.16 -6.19 6.55
CA LEU A 64 0.40 -5.71 5.19
C LEU A 64 -0.91 -5.68 4.39
N PHE A 65 -1.31 -4.51 3.90
CA PHE A 65 -2.32 -4.39 2.85
C PHE A 65 -1.63 -4.48 1.49
N LEU A 66 -1.81 -5.61 0.80
CA LEU A 66 -1.25 -5.86 -0.52
C LEU A 66 -2.30 -5.57 -1.60
N LEU A 67 -2.11 -4.47 -2.32
CA LEU A 67 -2.91 -4.01 -3.44
C LEU A 67 -2.36 -4.58 -4.76
N GLU A 68 -3.04 -4.29 -5.88
CA GLU A 68 -2.70 -4.89 -7.18
C GLU A 68 -1.46 -4.24 -7.86
N LYS A 69 -1.65 -3.14 -8.58
CA LYS A 69 -0.61 -2.36 -9.29
C LYS A 69 -0.95 -0.88 -9.12
N PRO A 70 0.07 -0.02 -8.98
CA PRO A 70 -0.13 1.41 -8.95
C PRO A 70 -0.87 1.93 -10.19
N GLY A 71 -1.65 3.00 -9.99
CA GLY A 71 -2.31 3.73 -11.07
C GLY A 71 -1.48 4.88 -11.63
N PRO A 72 -2.00 5.63 -12.62
CA PRO A 72 -1.27 6.73 -13.28
C PRO A 72 -0.87 7.86 -12.34
N LYS A 73 -1.61 8.08 -11.23
CA LYS A 73 -1.30 9.07 -10.19
C LYS A 73 -0.12 8.67 -9.27
N THR A 74 0.63 7.64 -9.63
CA THR A 74 1.86 7.26 -8.93
C THR A 74 3.04 8.13 -9.38
N SER A 75 3.02 8.61 -10.62
CA SER A 75 4.04 9.54 -11.14
C SER A 75 3.81 10.95 -10.61
N PRO A 76 4.84 11.64 -10.09
CA PRO A 76 4.77 13.07 -9.75
C PRO A 76 4.32 13.95 -10.93
N GLU A 77 4.76 13.62 -12.14
CA GLU A 77 4.36 14.32 -13.38
C GLU A 77 2.86 14.24 -13.67
N ARG A 78 2.18 13.25 -13.07
CA ARG A 78 0.73 13.06 -13.17
C ARG A 78 0.00 13.48 -11.88
N GLY A 79 0.62 14.34 -11.08
CA GLY A 79 0.07 14.86 -9.82
C GLY A 79 0.07 13.84 -8.68
N GLY A 80 0.96 12.84 -8.74
CA GLY A 80 1.19 11.89 -7.66
C GLY A 80 1.99 12.49 -6.50
N SER A 81 1.74 12.01 -5.30
CA SER A 81 2.47 12.46 -4.10
C SER A 81 3.89 11.87 -3.99
N GLY A 82 4.18 10.82 -4.76
CA GLY A 82 5.39 10.01 -4.60
C GLY A 82 5.27 8.92 -3.51
N PHE A 83 4.10 8.76 -2.88
CA PHE A 83 3.87 7.79 -1.81
C PHE A 83 2.71 6.84 -2.11
N ILE A 84 2.81 5.60 -1.60
CA ILE A 84 1.66 4.72 -1.47
C ILE A 84 1.01 4.99 -0.11
N SER A 85 -0.04 5.79 -0.13
CA SER A 85 -0.59 6.39 1.08
C SER A 85 -2.11 6.46 1.03
N ARG A 86 -2.73 6.21 2.19
CA ARG A 86 -4.16 6.47 2.44
C ARG A 86 -4.49 7.98 2.53
N ASP A 87 -3.48 8.84 2.54
CA ASP A 87 -3.61 10.29 2.55
C ASP A 87 -3.58 10.90 1.12
N ASN A 88 -3.38 10.07 0.09
CA ASN A 88 -3.35 10.49 -1.31
C ASN A 88 -4.65 11.18 -1.75
N ASN A 89 -4.55 12.13 -2.68
CA ASN A 89 -5.70 12.87 -3.23
C ASN A 89 -6.44 12.06 -4.31
N ASP A 90 -6.98 10.92 -3.92
CA ASP A 90 -7.83 10.08 -4.75
C ASP A 90 -8.85 9.30 -3.90
N ALA A 91 -9.89 8.79 -4.57
CA ALA A 91 -11.01 8.13 -3.91
C ALA A 91 -10.65 6.76 -3.33
N THR A 92 -9.65 6.07 -3.88
CA THR A 92 -9.22 4.76 -3.37
C THR A 92 -8.49 4.95 -2.05
N ALA A 93 -7.55 5.90 -1.98
CA ALA A 93 -6.83 6.23 -0.76
C ALA A 93 -7.77 6.69 0.37
N GLU A 94 -8.71 7.58 0.06
CA GLU A 94 -9.77 8.01 0.99
C GLU A 94 -10.62 6.84 1.49
N ALA A 95 -10.99 5.91 0.61
CA ALA A 95 -11.72 4.72 1.01
C ALA A 95 -10.89 3.81 1.92
N ILE A 96 -9.60 3.58 1.62
CA ILE A 96 -8.70 2.82 2.49
C ILE A 96 -8.61 3.46 3.88
N PHE A 97 -8.45 4.79 3.94
CA PHE A 97 -8.45 5.53 5.21
C PHE A 97 -9.74 5.26 6.00
N ASN A 98 -10.89 5.42 5.36
CA ASN A 98 -12.18 5.26 6.03
C ASN A 98 -12.43 3.82 6.49
N PHE A 99 -12.11 2.82 5.66
CA PHE A 99 -12.30 1.42 6.01
C PHE A 99 -11.34 0.95 7.11
N THR A 100 -10.08 1.38 7.09
CA THR A 100 -9.14 1.06 8.18
C THR A 100 -9.58 1.67 9.51
N ASN A 101 -10.09 2.91 9.50
CA ASN A 101 -10.65 3.54 10.69
C ASN A 101 -11.94 2.86 11.17
N ALA A 102 -12.86 2.54 10.25
CA ALA A 102 -14.11 1.85 10.59
C ALA A 102 -13.87 0.45 11.17
N ALA A 103 -12.83 -0.25 10.70
CA ALA A 103 -12.41 -1.53 11.25
C ALA A 103 -11.57 -1.41 12.54
N GLY A 104 -11.31 -0.19 13.03
CA GLY A 104 -10.52 0.05 14.24
C GLY A 104 -9.05 -0.34 14.14
N ILE A 105 -8.48 -0.37 12.93
CA ILE A 105 -7.09 -0.80 12.69
C ILE A 105 -6.15 0.37 12.94
N PRO A 106 -5.26 0.31 13.96
CA PRO A 106 -4.31 1.37 14.20
C PRO A 106 -3.35 1.54 13.02
N ARG A 107 -3.19 2.78 12.53
CA ARG A 107 -2.32 3.08 11.39
C ARG A 107 -0.89 2.54 11.56
N LYS A 108 -0.34 2.61 12.78
CA LYS A 108 1.01 2.13 13.12
C LYS A 108 1.18 0.61 13.08
N ARG A 109 0.10 -0.16 12.99
CA ARG A 109 0.15 -1.62 12.77
C ARG A 109 0.28 -2.00 11.30
N THR A 110 0.12 -1.04 10.39
CA THR A 110 -0.09 -1.34 8.97
C THR A 110 1.03 -0.82 8.08
N VAL A 111 1.22 -1.46 6.94
CA VAL A 111 1.89 -0.91 5.75
C VAL A 111 1.06 -1.22 4.50
N LEU A 112 1.11 -0.36 3.49
CA LEU A 112 0.48 -0.57 2.19
C LEU A 112 1.55 -0.89 1.15
N TRP A 113 1.29 -1.86 0.27
CA TRP A 113 2.15 -2.13 -0.89
C TRP A 113 1.36 -2.65 -2.10
N ASN A 114 1.98 -2.74 -3.27
CA ASN A 114 1.38 -3.33 -4.47
C ASN A 114 2.10 -4.64 -4.86
N THR A 115 1.37 -5.64 -5.36
CA THR A 115 1.95 -6.88 -5.92
C THR A 115 2.90 -6.58 -7.08
N ILE A 116 2.52 -5.65 -7.96
CA ILE A 116 3.45 -5.06 -8.94
C ILE A 116 3.85 -3.69 -8.38
N PRO A 117 5.10 -3.51 -7.92
CA PRO A 117 5.46 -2.37 -7.08
C PRO A 117 5.54 -1.02 -7.81
N GLY A 118 5.72 -1.02 -9.13
CA GLY A 118 5.95 0.18 -9.93
C GLY A 118 4.94 0.42 -11.05
N TRP A 119 4.82 1.69 -11.45
CA TRP A 119 4.02 2.14 -12.59
C TRP A 119 4.90 2.27 -13.84
N ASN A 120 4.48 1.62 -14.92
CA ASN A 120 5.19 1.61 -16.20
C ASN A 120 4.38 2.22 -17.35
N GLY A 121 3.47 3.13 -17.04
CA GLY A 121 2.62 3.79 -18.05
C GLY A 121 1.33 3.03 -18.39
N THR A 122 1.10 1.82 -17.88
CA THR A 122 -0.11 1.03 -18.16
C THR A 122 -0.65 0.26 -16.95
N ILE A 123 -1.99 0.14 -16.89
CA ILE A 123 -2.67 -0.69 -15.89
C ILE A 123 -2.71 -2.18 -16.27
N LYS A 124 -2.32 -2.52 -17.52
CA LYS A 124 -2.22 -3.91 -17.96
C LYS A 124 -1.10 -4.60 -17.19
N MET A 125 -1.31 -5.87 -16.86
CA MET A 125 -0.33 -6.69 -16.15
C MET A 125 0.06 -7.86 -17.03
N THR A 126 1.36 -8.07 -17.25
CA THR A 126 1.86 -9.26 -17.97
C THR A 126 2.23 -10.37 -16.99
N SER A 127 2.33 -11.61 -17.47
CA SER A 127 2.80 -12.72 -16.62
C SER A 127 4.23 -12.49 -16.11
N ALA A 128 5.09 -11.86 -16.92
CA ALA A 128 6.45 -11.50 -16.52
C ALA A 128 6.47 -10.43 -15.42
N GLU A 129 5.64 -9.39 -15.52
CA GLU A 129 5.49 -8.38 -14.47
C GLU A 129 4.98 -8.97 -13.16
N ASN A 130 4.02 -9.91 -13.23
CA ASN A 130 3.54 -10.61 -12.04
C ASN A 130 4.67 -11.42 -11.39
N LYS A 131 5.42 -12.19 -12.18
CA LYS A 131 6.54 -13.00 -11.66
C LYS A 131 7.60 -12.11 -11.00
N ALA A 132 8.00 -11.02 -11.66
CA ALA A 132 8.95 -10.06 -11.11
C ALA A 132 8.42 -9.40 -9.83
N GLY A 133 7.15 -8.97 -9.82
CA GLY A 133 6.49 -8.41 -8.65
C GLY A 133 6.46 -9.37 -7.46
N LEU A 134 6.18 -10.66 -7.69
CA LEU A 134 6.21 -11.70 -6.64
C LEU A 134 7.63 -11.93 -6.10
N SER A 135 8.65 -11.90 -6.97
CA SER A 135 10.04 -11.95 -6.52
C SER A 135 10.39 -10.75 -5.63
N GLU A 136 9.96 -9.54 -6.01
CA GLU A 136 10.18 -8.35 -5.19
C GLU A 136 9.35 -8.32 -3.91
N LEU A 137 8.17 -8.94 -3.91
CA LEU A 137 7.37 -9.13 -2.70
C LEU A 137 8.10 -10.02 -1.70
N ALA A 138 8.79 -11.08 -2.15
CA ALA A 138 9.59 -11.91 -1.25
C ALA A 138 10.71 -11.10 -0.55
N ASN A 139 11.36 -10.20 -1.29
CA ASN A 139 12.36 -9.27 -0.73
C ASN A 139 11.74 -8.32 0.30
N LEU A 140 10.56 -7.76 0.00
CA LEU A 140 9.84 -6.89 0.94
C LEU A 140 9.45 -7.63 2.22
N LEU A 141 8.94 -8.85 2.13
CA LEU A 141 8.50 -9.63 3.29
C LEU A 141 9.66 -9.87 4.28
N ALA A 142 10.91 -9.98 3.80
CA ALA A 142 12.09 -10.09 4.66
C ALA A 142 12.37 -8.81 5.47
N LEU A 143 11.84 -7.65 5.06
CA LEU A 143 12.01 -6.36 5.73
C LEU A 143 10.91 -6.06 6.76
N LEU A 144 9.90 -6.94 6.88
CA LEU A 144 8.75 -6.80 7.78
C LEU A 144 8.78 -7.89 8.86
N PRO A 145 9.67 -7.78 9.86
CA PRO A 145 9.92 -8.86 10.83
C PRO A 145 8.74 -9.16 11.75
N ASN A 146 7.83 -8.21 11.93
CA ASN A 146 6.66 -8.35 12.81
C ASN A 146 5.39 -8.79 12.06
N LEU A 147 5.50 -9.02 10.74
CA LEU A 147 4.35 -9.33 9.91
C LEU A 147 3.68 -10.62 10.35
N SER A 148 2.42 -10.51 10.77
CA SER A 148 1.57 -11.64 11.17
C SER A 148 0.34 -11.78 10.29
N THR A 149 -0.05 -10.73 9.57
CA THR A 149 -1.25 -10.73 8.73
C THR A 149 -1.02 -10.03 7.39
N VAL A 150 -1.53 -10.63 6.31
CA VAL A 150 -1.57 -10.03 4.98
C VAL A 150 -3.02 -9.95 4.49
N VAL A 151 -3.46 -8.74 4.18
CA VAL A 151 -4.75 -8.48 3.53
C VAL A 151 -4.53 -8.30 2.04
N LEU A 152 -5.01 -9.26 1.25
CA LEU A 152 -5.01 -9.24 -0.21
C LEU A 152 -6.19 -8.40 -0.70
N VAL A 153 -5.90 -7.24 -1.28
CA VAL A 153 -6.90 -6.23 -1.65
C VAL A 153 -7.13 -6.24 -3.16
N GLY A 154 -8.19 -6.93 -3.58
CA GLY A 154 -8.55 -7.12 -4.98
C GLY A 154 -8.05 -8.45 -5.56
N ARG A 155 -8.76 -8.92 -6.60
CA ARG A 155 -8.54 -10.26 -7.18
C ARG A 155 -7.13 -10.48 -7.69
N LYS A 156 -6.45 -9.45 -8.21
CA LYS A 156 -5.10 -9.67 -8.74
C LYS A 156 -4.04 -9.77 -7.64
N ALA A 157 -4.30 -9.21 -6.45
CA ALA A 157 -3.43 -9.39 -5.29
C ALA A 157 -3.43 -10.86 -4.82
N GLU A 158 -4.50 -11.62 -5.08
CA GLU A 158 -4.60 -13.05 -4.76
C GLU A 158 -3.52 -13.91 -5.45
N LYS A 159 -2.87 -13.39 -6.51
CA LYS A 159 -1.71 -14.07 -7.12
C LYS A 159 -0.52 -14.22 -6.18
N ALA A 160 -0.46 -13.46 -5.09
CA ALA A 160 0.56 -13.61 -4.06
C ALA A 160 0.29 -14.79 -3.11
N PHE A 161 -0.90 -15.41 -3.16
CA PHE A 161 -1.28 -16.47 -2.22
C PHE A 161 -0.26 -17.61 -2.12
N PRO A 162 0.27 -18.19 -3.24
CA PRO A 162 1.23 -19.30 -3.13
C PRO A 162 2.56 -18.93 -2.46
N LEU A 163 2.95 -17.66 -2.50
CA LEU A 163 4.13 -17.17 -1.79
C LEU A 163 3.83 -16.98 -0.29
N LEU A 164 2.63 -16.50 0.03
CA LEU A 164 2.23 -16.17 1.39
C LEU A 164 1.86 -17.39 2.22
N GLU A 165 1.29 -18.43 1.61
CA GLU A 165 0.92 -19.68 2.31
C GLU A 165 2.14 -20.42 2.88
N GLN A 166 3.33 -20.11 2.38
CA GLN A 166 4.61 -20.65 2.86
C GLN A 166 5.17 -19.87 4.07
N LYS A 167 4.47 -18.83 4.53
CA LYS A 167 4.87 -17.96 5.64
C LYS A 167 3.91 -18.12 6.82
N PRO A 168 4.36 -17.89 8.06
CA PRO A 168 3.49 -17.93 9.23
C PRO A 168 2.63 -16.67 9.35
N VAL A 169 1.84 -16.37 8.31
CA VAL A 169 0.97 -15.20 8.26
C VAL A 169 -0.47 -15.60 8.05
N LYS A 170 -1.40 -14.89 8.71
CA LYS A 170 -2.82 -14.96 8.42
C LYS A 170 -3.09 -14.27 7.08
N ILE A 171 -3.77 -14.95 6.17
CA ILE A 171 -4.15 -14.38 4.87
C ILE A 171 -5.63 -14.03 4.87
N ILE A 172 -5.96 -12.78 4.56
CA ILE A 172 -7.34 -12.30 4.42
C ILE A 172 -7.53 -11.80 3.00
N VAL A 173 -8.59 -12.24 2.33
CA VAL A 173 -8.98 -11.71 1.02
C VAL A 173 -10.07 -10.66 1.20
N SER A 174 -9.91 -9.53 0.52
CA SER A 174 -10.88 -8.44 0.53
C SER A 174 -11.04 -7.81 -0.86
N ALA A 175 -12.16 -7.14 -1.07
CA ALA A 175 -12.41 -6.42 -2.30
C ALA A 175 -11.53 -5.17 -2.42
N HIS A 176 -11.23 -4.77 -3.66
CA HIS A 176 -10.51 -3.51 -3.89
C HIS A 176 -11.44 -2.31 -3.61
N PRO A 177 -11.04 -1.34 -2.77
CA PRO A 177 -11.87 -0.18 -2.41
C PRO A 177 -11.85 0.89 -3.53
N SER A 178 -12.26 0.51 -4.74
CA SER A 178 -12.39 1.43 -5.88
C SER A 178 -13.83 1.92 -6.09
N PRO A 179 -14.03 3.13 -6.66
CA PRO A 179 -15.34 3.60 -7.09
C PRO A 179 -16.07 2.61 -8.01
N LYS A 180 -15.32 1.86 -8.82
CA LYS A 180 -15.88 0.83 -9.70
C LYS A 180 -16.56 -0.28 -8.90
N VAL A 181 -15.88 -0.86 -7.90
CA VAL A 181 -16.49 -1.90 -7.05
C VAL A 181 -17.71 -1.35 -6.32
N ARG A 182 -17.62 -0.14 -5.76
CA ARG A 182 -18.75 0.53 -5.09
C ARG A 182 -19.98 0.63 -6.00
N ALA A 183 -19.79 0.98 -7.26
CA ALA A 183 -20.87 1.17 -8.23
C ALA A 183 -21.42 -0.15 -8.78
N THR A 184 -20.56 -1.14 -9.07
CA THR A 184 -20.97 -2.36 -9.76
C THR A 184 -21.29 -3.53 -8.84
N ASN A 185 -20.81 -3.52 -7.59
CA ASN A 185 -21.06 -4.60 -6.63
C ASN A 185 -21.09 -4.05 -5.19
N ARG A 186 -22.25 -3.50 -4.81
CA ARG A 186 -22.41 -2.82 -3.53
C ARG A 186 -22.24 -3.75 -2.31
N SER A 187 -22.78 -4.96 -2.37
CA SER A 187 -22.62 -5.95 -1.29
C SER A 187 -21.14 -6.29 -1.03
N MET A 188 -20.35 -6.45 -2.10
CA MET A 188 -18.92 -6.68 -1.98
C MET A 188 -18.19 -5.47 -1.36
N TRP A 189 -18.57 -4.25 -1.74
CA TRP A 189 -18.05 -3.02 -1.14
C TRP A 189 -18.36 -2.92 0.36
N ASP A 190 -19.61 -3.18 0.75
CA ASP A 190 -20.03 -3.07 2.15
C ASP A 190 -19.36 -4.14 3.04
N SER A 191 -18.94 -5.28 2.47
CA SER A 191 -18.20 -6.33 3.20
C SER A 191 -16.75 -5.98 3.57
N ILE A 192 -16.18 -4.88 3.02
CA ILE A 192 -14.75 -4.57 3.17
C ILE A 192 -14.37 -4.38 4.65
N THR A 193 -15.17 -3.61 5.40
CA THR A 193 -14.91 -3.36 6.83
C THR A 193 -14.86 -4.66 7.63
N ASP A 194 -15.86 -5.52 7.45
CA ASP A 194 -15.95 -6.80 8.18
C ASP A 194 -14.77 -7.71 7.87
N ARG A 195 -14.33 -7.74 6.61
CA ARG A 195 -13.12 -8.48 6.21
C ARG A 195 -11.87 -7.90 6.85
N TRP A 196 -11.73 -6.58 6.89
CA TRP A 196 -10.54 -5.93 7.45
C TRP A 196 -10.50 -6.03 8.98
N LEU A 197 -11.65 -6.09 9.65
CA LEU A 197 -11.72 -6.36 11.09
C LEU A 197 -11.07 -7.70 11.46
N LEU A 198 -11.09 -8.69 10.57
CA LEU A 198 -10.39 -9.96 10.79
C LEU A 198 -8.87 -9.79 10.88
N ALA A 199 -8.30 -8.66 10.45
CA ALA A 199 -6.85 -8.45 10.43
C ALA A 199 -6.25 -8.12 11.81
N ILE A 200 -7.09 -7.74 12.78
CA ILE A 200 -6.64 -7.41 14.14
C ILE A 200 -6.87 -8.54 15.15
N ASN A 201 -7.58 -9.60 14.75
CA ASN A 201 -7.93 -10.78 15.55
C ASN A 201 -7.07 -11.98 15.19
#